data_AF-A0A1Y3RHG9-F1
#
_entry.id   AF-A0A1Y3RHG9-F1
#
_cell.length_a   1.000
_cell.length_b   1.000
_cell.length_c   1.000
_cell.angle_alpha   90.00
_cell.angle_beta   90.00
_cell.angle_gamma   90.00
#
_symmetry.space_group_name_H-M   'P 1'
#
loop_
_entity.id
_entity.type
_entity.pdbx_description
1 polymer ?
#
loop_
_entity_poly.entity_id
_entity_poly.type
_entity_poly.pdbx_seq_one_letter_code
_entity_poly.pdbx_strand_id
1 'polypeptide(L)'
;MGKKGFEYEIRGYRYAPESFRAFKGLPGQKMEQIPLSDEQRQKMGYLCLTQGGKAGMAYVKRIERERARKCHYYKTYGFFLKDEPHRYVYCPSLWCRESDTPEARLDILRLYREHLAQTGGRIEQSTQCEFDEHFRPVHVRKNYVVADLSRPLVVWLYAA
;
A
#
# COMPACT_ATOMS: atom_id res chain seq x y z
N MET A 1 22.11 -12.34 -10.69
CA MET A 1 22.08 -12.99 -9.35
C MET A 1 20.65 -13.38 -9.05
N GLY A 2 20.34 -14.68 -8.97
CA GLY A 2 18.97 -15.15 -8.74
C GLY A 2 18.42 -14.61 -7.43
N LYS A 3 17.17 -14.13 -7.42
CA LYS A 3 16.47 -13.71 -6.19
C LYS A 3 16.60 -14.84 -5.17
N LYS A 4 17.38 -14.64 -4.10
CA LYS A 4 17.49 -15.60 -3.00
C LYS A 4 16.09 -15.75 -2.42
N GLY A 5 15.46 -16.89 -2.67
CA GLY A 5 14.11 -17.17 -2.19
C GLY A 5 14.11 -17.21 -0.66
N PHE A 6 12.99 -16.81 -0.06
CA PHE A 6 12.77 -17.03 1.36
C PHE A 6 12.73 -18.53 1.66
N GLU A 7 13.44 -18.94 2.70
CA GLU A 7 13.33 -20.26 3.30
C GLU A 7 12.21 -20.25 4.33
N TYR A 8 11.50 -21.38 4.41
CA TYR A 8 10.39 -21.57 5.34
C TYR A 8 10.64 -22.84 6.14
N GLU A 9 10.36 -22.77 7.43
CA GLU A 9 10.49 -23.91 8.34
C GLU A 9 9.24 -24.03 9.20
N ILE A 10 8.80 -25.25 9.47
CA ILE A 10 7.71 -25.53 10.40
C ILE A 10 8.26 -26.44 11.49
N ARG A 11 8.11 -26.02 12.75
CA ARG A 11 8.53 -26.77 13.94
C ARG A 11 7.32 -27.07 14.79
N GLY A 12 7.25 -28.26 15.37
CA GLY A 12 6.16 -28.67 16.25
C GLY A 12 6.32 -30.11 16.70
N TYR A 13 5.60 -30.46 17.77
CA TYR A 13 5.57 -31.82 18.30
C TYR A 13 4.42 -32.60 17.70
N ARG A 14 4.70 -33.85 17.32
CA ARG A 14 3.70 -34.75 16.71
C ARG A 14 2.44 -34.92 17.57
N TYR A 15 2.60 -34.94 18.88
CA TYR A 15 1.54 -35.21 19.85
C TYR A 15 0.89 -33.94 20.43
N ALA A 16 1.30 -32.76 19.98
CA ALA A 16 0.79 -31.47 20.43
C ALA A 16 0.59 -30.55 19.22
N PRO A 17 -0.48 -30.70 18.42
CA PRO A 17 -0.70 -29.94 17.18
C PRO A 17 -0.74 -28.41 17.36
N GLU A 18 -1.11 -27.93 18.55
CA GLU A 18 -1.07 -26.53 18.96
C GLU A 18 0.36 -25.95 19.13
N SER A 19 1.35 -26.83 19.30
CA SER A 19 2.76 -26.46 19.43
C SER A 19 3.40 -26.05 18.09
N PHE A 20 2.71 -26.30 16.98
CA PHE A 20 3.26 -26.00 15.66
C PHE A 20 3.45 -24.48 15.46
N ARG A 21 4.61 -24.11 14.93
CA ARG A 21 5.04 -22.75 14.62
C ARG A 21 5.71 -22.72 13.25
N ALA A 22 5.45 -21.65 12.50
CA ALA A 22 6.06 -21.42 11.19
C ALA A 22 7.06 -20.28 11.26
N PHE A 23 8.16 -20.44 10.52
CA PHE A 23 9.27 -19.51 10.48
C PHE A 23 9.64 -19.19 9.02
N LYS A 24 10.17 -17.99 8.80
CA LYS A 24 10.60 -17.50 7.49
C LYS A 24 11.89 -16.69 7.64
N GLY A 25 12.83 -16.88 6.73
CA GLY A 25 14.09 -16.13 6.71
C GLY A 25 14.77 -16.16 5.37
N LEU A 26 15.78 -15.32 5.20
CA LEU A 26 16.73 -15.45 4.09
C LEU A 26 17.73 -16.58 4.40
N PRO A 27 18.28 -17.25 3.38
CA PRO A 27 19.28 -18.30 3.57
C PRO A 27 20.46 -17.79 4.41
N GLY A 28 20.75 -18.48 5.51
CA GLY A 28 21.85 -18.13 6.44
C GLY A 28 21.54 -17.02 7.45
N GLN A 29 20.30 -16.50 7.49
CA GLN A 29 19.85 -15.55 8.51
C GLN A 29 18.94 -16.20 9.54
N LYS A 30 18.84 -15.59 10.72
CA LYS A 30 17.89 -16.01 11.76
C LYS A 30 16.47 -15.91 11.20
N MET A 31 15.73 -17.01 11.24
CA MET A 31 14.34 -17.01 10.79
C MET A 31 13.43 -16.33 11.81
N GLU A 32 12.52 -15.51 11.31
CA GLU A 32 11.48 -14.87 12.11
C GLU A 32 10.23 -15.74 12.14
N GLN A 33 9.54 -15.74 13.28
CA GLN A 33 8.30 -16.46 13.42
C GLN A 33 7.19 -15.73 12.65
N ILE A 34 6.48 -16.45 11.79
CA ILE A 34 5.29 -15.92 11.13
C ILE A 34 4.17 -15.85 12.18
N PRO A 35 3.56 -14.67 12.42
CA PRO A 35 2.46 -14.56 13.37
C PRO A 35 1.26 -15.31 12.77
N LEU A 36 0.77 -16.35 13.45
CA LEU A 36 -0.41 -17.14 13.05
C LEU A 36 -1.40 -17.19 14.22
N SER A 37 -2.69 -17.08 13.93
CA SER A 37 -3.74 -17.28 14.95
C SER A 37 -3.74 -18.72 15.47
N ASP A 38 -4.36 -18.98 16.62
CA ASP A 38 -4.43 -20.35 17.17
C ASP A 38 -5.12 -21.33 16.19
N GLU A 39 -6.21 -20.89 15.54
CA GLU A 39 -6.89 -21.67 14.50
C GLU A 39 -5.99 -21.95 13.29
N GLN A 40 -5.24 -20.94 12.82
CA GLN A 40 -4.31 -21.10 11.70
C GLN A 40 -3.19 -22.08 12.06
N ARG A 41 -2.69 -22.03 13.30
CA ARG A 41 -1.67 -22.96 13.81
C ARG A 41 -2.20 -24.39 13.90
N GLN A 42 -3.40 -24.58 14.44
CA GLN A 42 -4.04 -25.89 14.54
C GLN A 42 -4.26 -26.50 13.14
N LYS A 43 -4.82 -25.72 12.20
CA LYS A 43 -5.05 -26.17 10.82
C LYS A 43 -3.76 -26.50 10.09
N MET A 44 -2.72 -25.68 10.26
CA MET A 44 -1.39 -25.94 9.73
C MET A 44 -0.79 -27.22 10.32
N GLY A 45 -0.85 -27.41 11.63
CA GLY A 45 -0.35 -28.60 12.32
C GLY A 45 -1.07 -29.87 11.85
N TYR A 46 -2.39 -29.81 11.72
CA TYR A 46 -3.18 -30.92 11.17
C TYR A 46 -2.77 -31.28 9.75
N LEU A 47 -2.55 -30.29 8.87
CA LEU A 47 -2.07 -30.51 7.50
C LEU A 47 -0.66 -31.10 7.48
N CYS A 48 0.24 -30.65 8.35
CA CYS A 48 1.57 -31.23 8.50
C CYS A 48 1.53 -32.71 8.89
N LEU A 49 0.63 -33.08 9.80
CA LEU A 49 0.51 -34.45 10.32
C LEU A 49 -0.17 -35.40 9.34
N THR A 50 -1.20 -34.93 8.63
CA THR A 50 -2.02 -35.78 7.74
C THR A 50 -1.49 -35.83 6.31
N GLN A 51 -0.98 -34.72 5.79
CA GLN A 51 -0.58 -34.55 4.38
C GLN A 51 0.92 -34.25 4.23
N GLY A 52 1.67 -34.22 5.34
CA GLY A 52 3.11 -33.98 5.38
C GLY A 52 3.48 -32.49 5.43
N GLY A 53 4.74 -32.22 5.80
CA GLY A 53 5.25 -30.85 6.00
C GLY A 53 5.14 -29.93 4.77
N LYS A 54 5.16 -30.51 3.55
CA LYS A 54 4.94 -29.73 2.31
C LYS A 54 3.54 -29.10 2.24
N ALA A 55 2.51 -29.81 2.71
CA ALA A 55 1.14 -29.30 2.73
C ALA A 55 0.98 -28.16 3.75
N GLY A 56 1.56 -28.31 4.93
CA GLY A 56 1.61 -27.23 5.93
C GLY A 56 2.36 -26.00 5.41
N MET A 57 3.50 -26.17 4.74
CA MET A 57 4.23 -25.06 4.12
C MET A 57 3.43 -24.36 3.01
N ALA A 58 2.71 -25.12 2.18
CA ALA A 58 1.83 -24.56 1.15
C ALA A 58 0.71 -23.71 1.77
N TYR A 59 0.14 -24.17 2.89
CA TYR A 59 -0.88 -23.44 3.65
C TYR A 59 -0.31 -22.12 4.24
N VAL A 60 0.87 -22.15 4.85
CA VAL A 60 1.55 -20.93 5.36
C VAL A 60 1.81 -19.93 4.22
N LYS A 61 2.36 -20.40 3.09
CA LYS A 61 2.58 -19.56 1.91
C LYS A 61 1.27 -18.97 1.38
N ARG A 62 0.16 -19.71 1.44
CA ARG A 62 -1.16 -19.21 1.06
C ARG A 62 -1.61 -18.08 1.99
N ILE A 63 -1.47 -18.21 3.31
CA ILE A 63 -1.80 -17.15 4.27
C ILE A 63 -0.96 -15.90 4.00
N GLU A 64 0.35 -16.04 3.83
CA GLU A 64 1.24 -14.91 3.49
C GLU A 64 0.82 -14.23 2.19
N ARG A 65 0.44 -15.00 1.17
CA ARG A 65 -0.11 -14.45 -0.09
C ARG A 65 -1.46 -13.76 0.12
N GLU A 66 -2.35 -14.31 0.92
CA GLU A 66 -3.64 -13.69 1.24
C GLU A 66 -3.45 -12.39 2.04
N ARG A 67 -2.48 -12.34 2.96
CA ARG A 67 -2.09 -11.10 3.67
C ARG A 67 -1.51 -10.05 2.73
N ALA A 68 -0.61 -10.48 1.83
CA ALA A 68 -0.08 -9.60 0.79
C ALA A 68 -1.19 -9.09 -0.14
N ARG A 69 -2.15 -9.96 -0.51
CA ARG A 69 -3.32 -9.59 -1.32
C ARG A 69 -4.30 -8.67 -0.59
N LYS A 70 -4.47 -8.80 0.73
CA LYS A 70 -5.26 -7.81 1.49
C LYS A 70 -4.63 -6.41 1.46
N CYS A 71 -3.34 -6.29 1.14
CA CYS A 71 -2.62 -5.02 1.03
C CYS A 71 -2.69 -4.37 -0.38
N HIS A 72 -3.75 -4.59 -1.17
CA HIS A 72 -3.94 -3.92 -2.47
C HIS A 72 -4.68 -2.58 -2.39
N TYR A 73 -5.36 -2.30 -1.28
CA TYR A 73 -6.08 -1.05 -1.07
C TYR A 73 -5.21 -0.06 -0.30
N TYR A 74 -4.84 1.00 -0.99
CA TYR A 74 -4.17 2.15 -0.41
C TYR A 74 -5.15 3.30 -0.29
N LYS A 75 -4.98 4.11 0.75
CA LYS A 75 -5.71 5.37 0.94
C LYS A 75 -4.74 6.50 0.64
N THR A 76 -5.21 7.45 -0.15
CA THR A 76 -4.59 8.77 -0.27
C THR A 76 -5.62 9.83 0.11
N TYR A 77 -5.14 11.04 0.34
CA TYR A 77 -5.97 12.17 0.68
C TYR A 77 -6.02 13.16 -0.48
N GLY A 78 -7.21 13.73 -0.67
CA GLY A 78 -7.47 14.71 -1.71
C GLY A 78 -8.25 15.90 -1.19
N PHE A 79 -8.41 16.91 -2.04
CA PHE A 79 -9.24 18.09 -1.78
C PHE A 79 -10.14 18.35 -2.98
N PHE A 80 -11.37 18.79 -2.73
CA PHE A 80 -12.26 19.24 -3.80
C PHE A 80 -11.75 20.54 -4.42
N LEU A 81 -12.12 20.81 -5.67
CA LEU A 81 -11.84 22.09 -6.31
C LEU A 81 -12.88 23.14 -5.89
N LYS A 82 -12.46 24.41 -5.76
CA LYS A 82 -13.36 25.53 -5.43
C LYS A 82 -14.36 25.82 -6.53
N ASP A 83 -13.88 25.85 -7.77
CA ASP A 83 -14.69 26.25 -8.94
C ASP A 83 -15.58 25.09 -9.43
N GLU A 84 -15.13 23.84 -9.24
CA GLU A 84 -15.83 22.64 -9.70
C GLU A 84 -15.97 21.62 -8.56
N PRO A 85 -17.03 21.70 -7.74
CA PRO A 85 -17.15 20.97 -6.47
C PRO A 85 -17.31 19.45 -6.62
N HIS A 86 -17.49 18.95 -7.84
CA HIS A 86 -17.57 17.53 -8.18
C HIS A 86 -16.20 16.95 -8.57
N ARG A 87 -15.19 17.79 -8.80
CA ARG A 87 -13.83 17.37 -9.09
C ARG A 87 -12.95 17.54 -7.87
N TYR A 88 -11.93 16.69 -7.80
CA TYR A 88 -10.96 16.70 -6.73
C TYR A 88 -9.57 16.45 -7.26
N VAL A 89 -8.60 16.83 -6.44
CA VAL A 89 -7.18 16.61 -6.65
C VAL A 89 -6.67 15.72 -5.54
N TYR A 90 -5.77 14.81 -5.87
CA TYR A 90 -5.12 13.93 -4.90
C TYR A 90 -3.69 13.67 -5.33
N CYS A 91 -2.86 13.25 -4.38
CA CYS A 91 -1.45 12.98 -4.65
C CYS A 91 -1.19 11.46 -4.68
N PRO A 92 -0.97 10.85 -5.86
CA PRO A 92 -0.80 9.40 -5.97
C PRO A 92 0.50 8.89 -5.33
N SER A 93 1.49 9.75 -5.09
CA SER A 93 2.74 9.38 -4.41
C SER A 93 2.62 9.38 -2.89
N LEU A 94 1.60 10.04 -2.34
CA LEU A 94 1.33 10.10 -0.91
C LEU A 94 0.19 9.15 -0.56
N TRP A 95 0.51 8.00 0.02
CA TRP A 95 -0.48 6.98 0.34
C TRP A 95 -0.14 6.24 1.64
N CYS A 96 -1.16 5.70 2.26
CA CYS A 96 -1.10 4.84 3.44
C CYS A 96 -1.93 3.58 3.22
N ARG A 97 -1.65 2.55 4.00
CA ARG A 97 -2.52 1.39 4.12
C ARG A 97 -3.62 1.67 5.12
N GLU A 98 -4.73 0.95 4.98
CA GLU A 98 -5.78 0.99 5.98
C GLU A 98 -5.33 0.50 7.37
N SER A 99 -4.35 -0.40 7.40
CA SER A 99 -3.75 -0.93 8.63
C SER A 99 -2.80 0.04 9.34
N ASP A 100 -2.37 1.12 8.69
CA ASP A 100 -1.41 2.06 9.28
C ASP A 100 -2.05 2.80 10.46
N THR A 101 -1.25 3.32 11.38
CA THR A 101 -1.79 4.00 12.56
C THR A 101 -2.53 5.29 12.17
N PRO A 102 -3.56 5.72 12.94
CA PRO A 102 -4.27 6.96 12.65
C PRO A 102 -3.34 8.18 12.52
N GLU A 103 -2.25 8.22 13.28
CA GLU A 103 -1.26 9.29 13.26
C GLU A 103 -0.57 9.37 11.89
N ALA A 104 -0.05 8.24 11.40
CA ALA A 104 0.60 8.18 10.08
C ALA A 104 -0.34 8.62 8.94
N ARG A 105 -1.63 8.28 9.05
CA ARG A 105 -2.65 8.69 8.08
C ARG A 105 -2.91 10.20 8.13
N LEU A 106 -3.00 10.77 9.34
CA LEU A 106 -3.17 12.21 9.55
C LEU A 106 -1.95 13.00 9.06
N ASP A 107 -0.75 12.47 9.23
CA ASP A 107 0.48 13.12 8.79
C ASP A 107 0.53 13.25 7.27
N ILE A 108 0.04 12.26 6.52
CA ILE A 108 -0.07 12.35 5.06
C ILE A 108 -1.03 13.48 4.65
N LEU A 109 -2.20 13.57 5.30
CA LEU A 109 -3.18 14.63 5.02
C LEU A 109 -2.58 16.02 5.34
N ARG A 110 -1.87 16.15 6.46
CA ARG A 110 -1.19 17.39 6.87
C ARG A 110 -0.12 17.80 5.86
N LEU A 111 0.76 16.87 5.50
CA LEU A 111 1.84 17.12 4.55
C LEU A 111 1.31 17.57 3.19
N TYR A 112 0.25 16.91 2.70
CA TYR A 112 -0.36 17.32 1.43
C TYR A 112 -1.05 18.69 1.53
N ARG A 113 -1.75 18.97 2.64
CA ARG A 113 -2.38 20.26 2.89
C ARG A 113 -1.38 21.40 2.96
N GLU A 114 -0.27 21.19 3.67
CA GLU A 114 0.82 22.16 3.79
C GLU A 114 1.48 22.44 2.45
N HIS A 115 1.73 21.40 1.66
CA HIS A 115 2.28 21.55 0.32
C HIS A 115 1.37 22.41 -0.58
N LEU A 116 0.06 22.15 -0.57
CA LEU A 116 -0.89 22.97 -1.33
C LEU A 116 -1.02 24.38 -0.75
N ALA A 117 -0.91 24.57 0.56
CA ALA A 117 -0.98 25.88 1.19
C ALA A 117 0.16 26.82 0.72
N GLN A 118 1.35 26.27 0.41
CA GLN A 118 2.49 27.06 -0.11
C GLN A 118 2.17 27.78 -1.43
N THR A 119 1.34 27.19 -2.29
CA THR A 119 0.92 27.78 -3.57
C THR A 119 -0.47 28.41 -3.51
N GLY A 120 -1.05 28.57 -2.31
CA GLY A 120 -2.41 29.05 -2.13
C GLY A 120 -3.48 28.08 -2.67
N GLY A 121 -3.14 26.80 -2.77
CA GLY A 121 -3.99 25.74 -3.34
C GLY A 121 -4.02 25.71 -4.86
N ARG A 122 -3.17 26.48 -5.55
CA ARG A 122 -3.12 26.54 -7.01
C ARG A 122 -2.40 25.33 -7.59
N ILE A 123 -3.06 24.66 -8.52
CA ILE A 123 -2.55 23.50 -9.23
C ILE A 123 -2.61 23.79 -10.72
N GLU A 124 -1.48 23.66 -11.40
CA GLU A 124 -1.40 23.84 -12.85
C GLU A 124 -2.11 22.68 -13.55
N GLN A 125 -3.17 22.99 -14.32
CA GLN A 125 -3.94 21.99 -15.04
C GLN A 125 -3.45 21.83 -16.49
N SER A 126 -3.12 22.94 -17.14
CA SER A 126 -2.68 22.93 -18.53
C SER A 126 -1.83 24.15 -18.84
N THR A 127 -0.84 23.98 -19.69
CA THR A 127 -0.16 25.07 -20.37
C THR A 127 -0.66 25.13 -21.81
N GLN A 128 -1.18 26.29 -22.22
CA GLN A 128 -1.56 26.60 -23.59
C GLN A 128 -0.50 27.52 -24.20
N CYS A 129 -0.18 27.34 -25.47
CA CYS A 129 0.70 28.23 -26.22
C CYS A 129 0.28 28.27 -27.69
N GLU A 130 0.64 29.35 -28.35
CA GLU A 130 0.55 29.50 -29.80
C GLU A 130 1.92 29.16 -30.40
N PHE A 131 1.98 28.80 -31.67
CA PHE A 131 3.23 28.54 -32.37
C PHE A 131 3.48 29.63 -33.42
N ASP A 132 4.72 30.11 -33.50
CA ASP A 132 5.14 30.99 -34.60
C ASP A 132 5.35 30.20 -35.91
N GLU A 133 5.71 30.90 -36.98
CA GLU A 133 6.01 30.29 -38.29
C GLU A 133 7.16 29.26 -38.25
N HIS A 134 7.97 29.28 -37.19
CA HIS A 134 9.09 28.36 -36.95
C HIS A 134 8.75 27.30 -35.89
N PHE A 135 7.47 27.10 -35.57
CA PHE A 135 6.98 26.17 -34.54
C PHE A 135 7.56 26.40 -33.14
N ARG A 136 7.91 27.64 -32.80
CA ARG A 136 8.35 28.01 -31.46
C ARG A 136 7.15 28.46 -30.63
N PRO A 137 7.08 28.05 -29.35
CA PRO A 137 5.97 28.44 -28.49
C PRO A 137 6.04 29.94 -28.19
N VAL A 138 4.98 30.64 -28.57
CA VAL A 138 4.69 32.05 -28.27
C VAL A 138 3.39 32.14 -27.46
N HIS A 139 3.20 33.25 -26.74
CA HIS A 139 2.00 33.49 -25.90
C HIS A 139 1.66 32.33 -24.94
N VAL A 140 2.64 31.85 -24.19
CA VAL A 140 2.44 30.76 -23.22
C VAL A 140 1.54 31.22 -22.06
N ARG A 141 0.41 30.55 -21.88
CA ARG A 141 -0.56 30.76 -20.80
C ARG A 141 -0.68 29.51 -19.94
N LYS A 142 -0.67 29.69 -18.63
CA LYS A 142 -0.86 28.61 -17.66
C LYS A 142 -2.23 28.72 -17.02
N ASN A 143 -3.00 27.63 -17.10
CA ASN A 143 -4.31 27.53 -16.46
C ASN A 143 -4.15 26.81 -15.13
N TYR A 144 -4.70 27.40 -14.08
CA TYR A 144 -4.65 26.88 -12.72
C TYR A 144 -6.06 26.59 -12.22
N VAL A 145 -6.18 25.56 -11.40
CA VAL A 145 -7.36 25.29 -10.57
C VAL A 145 -6.99 25.46 -9.10
N VAL A 146 -7.98 25.82 -8.27
CA VAL A 146 -7.76 26.03 -6.84
C VAL A 146 -8.40 24.92 -6.03
N ALA A 147 -7.59 24.24 -5.23
CA ALA A 147 -8.05 23.26 -4.26
C ALA A 147 -8.68 23.96 -3.03
N ASP A 148 -9.80 23.44 -2.58
CA ASP A 148 -10.45 23.83 -1.33
C ASP A 148 -9.88 23.02 -0.16
N LEU A 149 -8.92 23.62 0.53
CA LEU A 149 -8.23 23.02 1.68
C LEU A 149 -9.14 22.78 2.90
N SER A 150 -10.36 23.33 2.89
CA SER A 150 -11.36 23.08 3.95
C SER A 150 -12.17 21.81 3.73
N ARG A 151 -12.14 21.24 2.51
CA ARG A 151 -12.94 20.08 2.09
C ARG A 151 -12.05 18.90 1.69
N PRO A 152 -11.42 18.21 2.66
CA PRO A 152 -10.65 17.01 2.39
C PRO A 152 -11.56 15.82 2.03
N LEU A 153 -11.04 14.88 1.26
CA LEU A 153 -11.65 13.58 1.02
C LEU A 153 -10.62 12.46 1.07
N VAL A 154 -11.11 11.23 1.23
CA VAL A 154 -10.31 10.01 1.14
C VAL A 154 -10.50 9.40 -0.24
N VAL A 155 -9.39 9.14 -0.93
CA VAL A 155 -9.37 8.47 -2.22
C VAL A 155 -8.77 7.08 -2.04
N TRP A 156 -9.47 6.07 -2.54
CA TRP A 156 -8.99 4.70 -2.50
C TRP A 156 -8.24 4.39 -3.80
N LEU A 157 -6.99 3.98 -3.66
CA LEU A 157 -6.15 3.54 -4.76
C LEU A 157 -6.09 2.02 -4.74
N TYR A 158 -6.35 1.42 -5.90
CA TYR A 158 -6.18 -0.01 -6.11
C TYR A 158 -4.85 -0.25 -6.80
N ALA A 159 -3.92 -0.95 -6.14
CA ALA A 159 -2.70 -1.42 -6.77
C ALA A 159 -2.99 -2.73 -7.50
N ALA A 160 -3.11 -2.64 -8.83
CA ALA A 160 -3.30 -3.78 -9.73
C ALA A 160 -2.09 -4.72 -9.76
#